data_AF-A0A3N5KX36-F1
#
_entry.id   AF-A0A3N5KX36-F1
#
_cell.length_a   1.000
_cell.length_b   1.000
_cell.length_c   1.000
_cell.angle_alpha   90.00
_cell.angle_beta   90.00
_cell.angle_gamma   90.00
#
_symmetry.space_group_name_H-M   'P 1'
#
loop_
_entity.id
_entity.type
_entity.pdbx_description
1 polymer ?
#
loop_
_entity_poly.entity_id
_entity_poly.type
_entity_poly.pdbx_seq_one_letter_code
_entity_poly.pdbx_strand_id
1 'polypeptide(L)'
;MPLTAVVNRERDEHGEVRDWVLVSTSPHRTAAEIRSTYELRPAIEERHRQYKCFWDLTRMHSCAFSLVVNQVLFVLLAYTLVQAHLVLRRRQELNRSVWGRAWQLLSPTLEVVAVYYRQRFCLLTLAEYGRILLDVAEPVRSKLRDRLRRIEREQYSLLENARPP
;
A
#
# COMPACT_ATOMS: atom_id res chain seq x y z
N MET A 1 -27.68 -7.97 -30.54
CA MET A 1 -26.51 -7.88 -29.65
C MET A 1 -26.02 -9.29 -29.40
N PRO A 2 -24.79 -9.67 -29.81
CA PRO A 2 -24.25 -10.99 -29.48
C PRO A 2 -24.06 -11.13 -27.96
N LEU A 3 -24.35 -12.32 -27.44
CA LEU A 3 -24.18 -12.66 -26.02
C LEU A 3 -23.08 -13.71 -25.87
N THR A 4 -22.21 -13.53 -24.89
CA THR A 4 -21.17 -14.49 -24.54
C THR A 4 -21.62 -15.29 -23.33
N ALA A 5 -21.69 -16.61 -23.46
CA ALA A 5 -22.05 -17.51 -22.36
C ALA A 5 -20.81 -18.22 -21.81
N VAL A 6 -20.70 -18.28 -20.48
CA VAL A 6 -19.64 -18.99 -19.75
C VAL A 6 -20.30 -20.08 -18.92
N VAL A 7 -19.97 -21.34 -19.19
CA VAL A 7 -20.45 -22.49 -18.42
C VAL A 7 -19.43 -22.80 -17.33
N ASN A 8 -19.89 -22.81 -16.08
CA ASN A 8 -19.09 -23.13 -14.91
C ASN A 8 -19.55 -24.48 -14.34
N ARG A 9 -18.58 -25.31 -14.02
CA ARG A 9 -18.76 -26.56 -13.27
C ARG A 9 -17.97 -26.45 -11.98
N GLU A 10 -18.66 -26.51 -10.86
CA GLU A 10 -18.06 -26.50 -9.53
C GLU A 10 -18.26 -27.86 -8.87
N ARG A 11 -17.24 -28.32 -8.16
CA ARG A 11 -17.30 -29.54 -7.37
C ARG A 11 -16.99 -29.19 -5.94
N ASP A 12 -17.88 -29.56 -5.03
CA ASP A 12 -17.68 -29.30 -3.60
C ASP A 12 -16.79 -30.37 -2.94
N GLU A 13 -16.48 -30.18 -1.66
CA GLU A 13 -15.66 -31.09 -0.86
C GLU A 13 -16.33 -32.46 -0.66
N HIS A 14 -17.66 -32.55 -0.84
CA HIS A 14 -18.45 -33.79 -0.71
C HIS A 14 -18.59 -34.51 -2.05
N GLY A 15 -18.06 -33.94 -3.14
CA GLY A 15 -18.08 -34.50 -4.48
C GLY A 15 -19.32 -34.16 -5.31
N GLU A 16 -20.24 -33.35 -4.79
CA GLU A 16 -21.41 -32.85 -5.50
C GLU A 16 -20.97 -31.87 -6.59
N VAL A 17 -21.55 -32.04 -7.78
CA VAL A 17 -21.23 -31.23 -8.96
C VAL A 17 -22.38 -30.27 -9.23
N ARG A 18 -22.06 -28.98 -9.32
CA ARG A 18 -23.01 -27.92 -9.69
C ARG A 18 -22.59 -27.27 -11.00
N ASP A 19 -23.48 -27.36 -11.98
CA ASP A 19 -23.32 -26.69 -13.26
C ASP A 19 -24.18 -25.41 -13.28
N TRP A 20 -23.58 -24.28 -13.65
CA TRP A 20 -24.29 -23.00 -13.77
C TRP A 20 -23.68 -22.13 -14.88
N VAL A 21 -24.48 -21.24 -15.45
CA VAL A 21 -24.12 -20.46 -16.64
C VAL A 21 -24.18 -18.97 -16.36
N LEU A 22 -23.16 -18.24 -16.79
CA LEU A 22 -23.15 -16.78 -16.84
C LEU A 22 -23.33 -16.30 -18.27
N VAL A 23 -24.19 -15.30 -18.45
CA VAL A 23 -24.39 -14.65 -19.73
C VAL A 23 -23.92 -13.20 -19.60
N SER A 24 -23.01 -12.79 -20.49
CA SER A 24 -22.46 -11.45 -20.52
C SER A 24 -22.68 -10.79 -21.87
N THR A 25 -22.89 -9.48 -21.86
CA THR A 25 -22.91 -8.63 -23.05
C THR A 25 -21.52 -8.13 -23.44
N SER A 26 -20.48 -8.45 -22.65
CA SER A 26 -19.11 -7.97 -22.88
C SER A 26 -18.35 -8.93 -23.82
N PRO A 27 -18.07 -8.53 -25.07
CA PRO A 27 -17.46 -9.42 -26.06
C PRO A 27 -15.96 -9.67 -25.83
N HIS A 28 -15.29 -8.83 -25.03
CA HIS A 28 -13.83 -8.86 -24.84
C HIS A 28 -13.39 -9.46 -23.50
N ARG A 29 -14.32 -9.84 -22.63
CA ARG A 29 -13.95 -10.37 -21.31
C ARG A 29 -13.69 -11.87 -21.39
N THR A 30 -12.64 -12.29 -20.73
CA THR A 30 -12.30 -13.71 -20.61
C THR A 30 -13.27 -14.42 -19.64
N ALA A 31 -13.47 -15.72 -19.79
CA ALA A 31 -14.31 -16.51 -18.89
C ALA A 31 -13.93 -16.33 -17.39
N ALA A 32 -12.64 -16.27 -17.08
CA ALA A 32 -12.14 -16.02 -15.73
C ALA A 32 -12.53 -14.63 -15.20
N GLU A 33 -12.45 -13.60 -16.03
CA GLU A 33 -12.85 -12.23 -15.66
C GLU A 33 -14.36 -12.14 -15.43
N ILE A 34 -15.15 -12.81 -16.27
CA ILE A 34 -16.61 -12.89 -16.12
C ILE A 34 -16.98 -13.58 -14.81
N ARG A 35 -16.30 -14.71 -14.48
CA ARG A 35 -16.49 -15.41 -13.21
C ARG A 35 -16.08 -14.55 -12.00
N SER A 36 -14.90 -13.94 -12.03
CA SER A 36 -14.45 -13.05 -10.94
C SER A 36 -15.37 -11.84 -10.73
N THR A 37 -16.00 -11.34 -11.80
CA THR A 37 -17.02 -10.29 -11.67
C THR A 37 -18.26 -10.80 -10.96
N TYR A 38 -18.69 -12.03 -11.26
CA TYR A 38 -19.83 -12.66 -10.60
C TYR A 38 -19.56 -12.97 -9.12
N GLU A 39 -18.31 -13.26 -8.74
CA GLU A 39 -17.91 -13.43 -7.34
C GLU A 39 -18.13 -12.18 -6.47
N LEU A 40 -18.35 -11.00 -7.08
CA LEU A 40 -18.73 -9.78 -6.36
C LEU A 40 -20.22 -9.74 -5.98
N ARG A 41 -21.06 -10.62 -6.54
CA ARG A 41 -22.50 -10.68 -6.27
C ARG A 41 -22.83 -10.81 -4.77
N PRO A 42 -22.18 -11.68 -3.98
CA PRO A 42 -22.46 -11.82 -2.54
C PRO A 42 -22.29 -10.50 -1.78
N ALA A 43 -21.47 -9.57 -2.25
CA ALA A 43 -21.30 -8.27 -1.61
C ALA A 43 -22.59 -7.44 -1.59
N ILE A 44 -23.46 -7.59 -2.60
CA ILE A 44 -24.77 -6.93 -2.64
C ILE A 44 -25.72 -7.61 -1.64
N GLU A 45 -25.73 -8.94 -1.59
CA GLU A 45 -26.57 -9.71 -0.67
C GLU A 45 -26.22 -9.41 0.80
N GLU A 46 -24.93 -9.34 1.11
CA GLU A 46 -24.45 -8.95 2.44
C GLU A 46 -24.80 -7.49 2.77
N ARG A 47 -24.69 -6.57 1.81
CA ARG A 47 -25.13 -5.18 2.00
C ARG A 47 -26.62 -5.09 2.31
N HIS A 48 -27.45 -5.92 1.67
CA HIS A 48 -28.88 -5.99 1.97
C HIS A 48 -29.14 -6.52 3.40
N ARG A 49 -28.35 -7.51 3.85
CA ARG A 49 -28.38 -8.00 5.24
C ARG A 49 -28.00 -6.88 6.21
N GLN A 50 -26.97 -6.09 5.91
CA GLN A 50 -26.57 -4.93 6.72
C GLN A 50 -27.69 -3.92 6.90
N TYR A 51 -28.37 -3.53 5.81
CA TYR A 51 -29.47 -2.58 5.88
C TYR A 51 -30.64 -3.07 6.72
N LYS A 52 -31.05 -4.33 6.51
CA LYS A 52 -32.23 -4.89 7.19
C LYS A 52 -31.94 -5.24 8.64
N CYS A 53 -30.82 -5.92 8.92
CA CYS A 53 -30.56 -6.52 10.22
C CYS A 53 -29.75 -5.62 11.16
N PHE A 54 -28.88 -4.77 10.64
CA PHE A 54 -27.94 -3.98 11.47
C PHE A 54 -28.28 -2.49 11.51
N TRP A 55 -28.81 -1.95 10.42
CA TRP A 55 -29.32 -0.57 10.36
C TRP A 55 -30.83 -0.48 10.63
N ASP A 56 -31.45 -1.62 10.93
CA ASP A 56 -32.82 -1.76 11.46
C ASP A 56 -33.88 -1.00 10.63
N LEU A 57 -33.69 -0.98 9.30
CA LEU A 57 -34.55 -0.25 8.36
C LEU A 57 -36.03 -0.68 8.45
N THR A 58 -36.29 -1.88 9.00
CA THR A 58 -37.61 -2.51 9.10
C THR A 58 -38.36 -2.19 10.38
N ARG A 59 -37.75 -1.51 11.37
CA ARG A 59 -38.37 -1.30 12.69
C ARG A 59 -39.23 -0.04 12.82
N MET A 60 -39.48 0.68 11.73
CA MET A 60 -40.39 1.83 11.79
C MET A 60 -41.84 1.39 12.01
N HIS A 61 -42.49 1.98 13.02
CA HIS A 61 -43.90 1.79 13.33
C HIS A 61 -44.85 2.76 12.61
N SER A 62 -44.31 3.74 11.88
CA SER A 62 -45.12 4.76 11.19
C SER A 62 -45.52 4.32 9.79
N CYS A 63 -46.79 4.54 9.43
CA CYS A 63 -47.35 4.23 8.11
C CYS A 63 -47.35 5.43 7.14
N ALA A 64 -46.87 6.61 7.57
CA ALA A 64 -46.81 7.79 6.71
C ALA A 64 -45.70 7.62 5.66
N PHE A 65 -46.08 7.50 4.38
CA PHE A 65 -45.13 7.25 3.29
C PHE A 65 -43.96 8.24 3.24
N SER A 66 -44.23 9.54 3.41
CA SER A 66 -43.19 10.57 3.44
C SER A 66 -42.18 10.37 4.56
N LEU A 67 -42.63 9.94 5.73
CA LEU A 67 -41.78 9.69 6.88
C LEU A 67 -40.90 8.44 6.67
N VAL A 68 -41.49 7.37 6.12
CA VAL A 68 -40.78 6.14 5.76
C VAL A 68 -39.71 6.42 4.70
N VAL A 69 -40.05 7.13 3.63
CA VAL A 69 -39.11 7.46 2.54
C VAL A 69 -37.96 8.31 3.07
N ASN A 70 -38.24 9.36 3.84
CA ASN A 70 -37.20 10.21 4.40
C ASN A 70 -36.27 9.42 5.32
N GLN A 71 -36.81 8.57 6.20
CA GLN A 71 -35.99 7.71 7.07
C GLN A 71 -35.08 6.78 6.26
N VAL A 72 -35.61 6.10 5.24
CA VAL A 72 -34.84 5.20 4.38
C VAL A 72 -33.71 5.96 3.68
N LEU A 73 -34.01 7.15 3.14
CA LEU A 73 -33.00 7.99 2.50
C LEU A 73 -31.90 8.41 3.48
N PHE A 74 -32.25 8.86 4.68
CA PHE A 74 -31.27 9.26 5.69
C PHE A 74 -30.40 8.08 6.15
N VAL A 75 -30.98 6.89 6.34
CA VAL A 75 -30.21 5.69 6.72
C VAL A 75 -29.26 5.27 5.62
N LEU A 76 -29.70 5.25 4.36
CA LEU A 76 -28.84 4.91 3.22
C LEU A 76 -27.74 5.97 3.02
N LEU A 77 -28.05 7.25 3.21
CA LEU A 77 -27.06 8.33 3.14
C LEU A 77 -26.02 8.20 4.28
N ALA A 78 -26.47 7.97 5.51
CA ALA A 78 -25.58 7.78 6.65
C ALA A 78 -24.67 6.57 6.44
N TYR A 79 -25.23 5.44 5.98
CA TYR A 79 -24.45 4.24 5.67
C TYR A 79 -23.39 4.51 4.60
N THR A 80 -23.76 5.15 3.49
CA THR A 80 -22.81 5.43 2.39
C THR A 80 -21.68 6.34 2.83
N LEU A 81 -21.96 7.35 3.67
CA LEU A 81 -20.94 8.20 4.27
C LEU A 81 -20.01 7.43 5.20
N VAL A 82 -20.55 6.54 6.05
CA VAL A 82 -19.73 5.67 6.93
C VAL A 82 -18.85 4.75 6.10
N GLN A 83 -19.38 4.11 5.06
CA GLN A 83 -18.60 3.27 4.15
C GLN A 83 -17.48 4.06 3.47
N ALA A 84 -17.78 5.25 2.94
CA ALA A 84 -16.78 6.12 2.34
C ALA A 84 -15.67 6.50 3.34
N HIS A 85 -16.04 6.83 4.58
CA HIS A 85 -15.09 7.14 5.64
C HIS A 85 -14.16 5.96 5.94
N LEU A 86 -14.70 4.75 6.07
CA LEU A 86 -13.91 3.53 6.32
C LEU A 86 -12.96 3.22 5.18
N VAL A 87 -13.40 3.38 3.92
CA VAL A 87 -12.54 3.22 2.74
C VAL A 87 -11.39 4.22 2.75
N LEU A 88 -11.67 5.50 3.05
CA LEU A 88 -10.64 6.54 3.12
C LEU A 88 -9.63 6.28 4.25
N ARG A 89 -10.08 5.87 5.43
CA ARG A 89 -9.19 5.47 6.54
C ARG A 89 -8.28 4.31 6.16
N ARG A 90 -8.85 3.24 5.60
CA ARG A 90 -8.08 2.06 5.19
C ARG A 90 -7.04 2.39 4.13
N ARG A 91 -7.36 3.28 3.19
CA ARG A 91 -6.38 3.81 2.21
C ARG A 91 -5.26 4.61 2.86
N GLN A 92 -5.55 5.42 3.87
CA GLN A 92 -4.52 6.14 4.63
C GLN A 92 -3.58 5.20 5.38
N GLU A 93 -4.12 4.14 6.00
CA GLU A 93 -3.32 3.10 6.67
C GLU A 93 -2.40 2.36 5.70
N LEU A 94 -2.92 1.97 4.53
CA LEU A 94 -2.13 1.35 3.46
C LEU A 94 -1.07 2.30 2.90
N ASN A 95 -1.38 3.58 2.72
CA ASN A 95 -0.40 4.55 2.24
C ASN A 95 0.76 4.73 3.23
N ARG A 96 0.52 4.69 4.54
CA ARG A 96 1.60 4.77 5.54
C ARG A 96 2.55 3.59 5.46
N SER A 97 2.04 2.37 5.28
CA SER A 97 2.88 1.16 5.19
C SER A 97 3.60 1.03 3.85
N VAL A 98 2.97 1.48 2.75
CA VAL A 98 3.57 1.51 1.42
C VAL A 98 4.68 2.57 1.33
N TRP A 99 4.52 3.72 1.96
CA TRP A 99 5.52 4.80 1.89
C TRP A 99 6.89 4.38 2.45
N GLY A 100 6.93 3.66 3.57
CA GLY A 100 8.20 3.16 4.14
C GLY A 100 8.92 2.19 3.21
N ARG A 101 8.18 1.31 2.54
CA ARG A 101 8.73 0.33 1.59
C ARG A 101 9.13 0.96 0.26
N ALA A 102 8.31 1.90 -0.23
CA ALA A 102 8.60 2.68 -1.42
C ALA A 102 9.85 3.53 -1.22
N TRP A 103 10.02 4.13 -0.04
CA TRP A 103 11.23 4.90 0.30
C TRP A 103 12.48 4.01 0.37
N GLN A 104 12.37 2.78 0.87
CA GLN A 104 13.48 1.81 0.85
C GLN A 104 13.85 1.36 -0.57
N LEU A 105 12.87 1.19 -1.46
CA LEU A 105 13.11 0.75 -2.84
C LEU A 105 13.55 1.89 -3.77
N LEU A 106 13.11 3.13 -3.49
CA LEU A 106 13.41 4.33 -4.28
C LEU A 106 14.58 5.15 -3.73
N SER A 107 15.15 4.80 -2.57
CA SER A 107 16.40 5.38 -2.13
C SER A 107 17.54 4.67 -2.84
N PRO A 108 18.14 5.22 -3.91
CA PRO A 108 19.47 4.78 -4.29
C PRO A 108 20.37 5.04 -3.08
N THR A 109 21.02 3.99 -2.58
CA THR A 109 22.08 4.09 -1.56
C THR A 109 23.27 4.79 -2.20
N LEU A 110 23.16 6.10 -2.41
CA LEU A 110 24.29 6.94 -2.76
C LEU A 110 25.07 7.14 -1.47
N GLU A 111 26.14 6.37 -1.32
CA GLU A 111 27.14 6.60 -0.28
C GLU A 111 27.79 7.95 -0.53
N VAL A 112 27.35 8.95 0.24
CA VAL A 112 27.87 10.31 0.19
C VAL A 112 28.76 10.57 1.41
N VAL A 113 29.88 11.24 1.18
CA VAL A 113 30.80 11.72 2.20
C VAL A 113 30.45 13.15 2.53
N ALA A 114 30.08 13.42 3.78
CA ALA A 114 29.84 14.77 4.26
C ALA A 114 31.15 15.40 4.79
N VAL A 115 31.61 16.49 4.18
CA VAL A 115 32.81 17.22 4.60
C VAL A 115 32.38 18.53 5.26
N TYR A 116 32.83 18.75 6.50
CA TYR A 116 32.54 19.95 7.28
C TYR A 116 33.79 20.79 7.45
N TYR A 117 33.67 22.10 7.19
CA TYR A 117 34.70 23.07 7.52
C TYR A 117 34.07 24.36 8.06
N ARG A 118 34.27 24.61 9.35
CA ARG A 118 33.65 25.71 10.10
C ARG A 118 32.11 25.67 9.98
N GLN A 119 31.51 26.67 9.34
CA GLN A 119 30.04 26.78 9.14
C GLN A 119 29.60 26.37 7.72
N ARG A 120 30.45 25.68 6.97
CA ARG A 120 30.14 25.21 5.61
C ARG A 120 30.24 23.69 5.56
N PHE A 121 29.35 23.06 4.80
CA PHE A 121 29.38 21.63 4.54
C PHE A 121 29.17 21.36 3.05
N CYS A 122 29.74 20.26 2.57
CA CYS A 122 29.41 19.71 1.26
C CYS A 122 29.15 18.20 1.35
N LEU A 123 28.27 17.72 0.48
CA LEU A 123 28.03 16.30 0.27
C LEU A 123 28.72 15.92 -1.04
N LEU A 124 29.63 14.98 -0.97
CA LEU A 124 30.41 14.50 -2.12
C LEU A 124 30.11 13.04 -2.33
N THR A 125 29.97 12.61 -3.58
CA THR A 125 30.04 11.19 -3.90
C THR A 125 31.43 10.65 -3.57
N LEU A 126 31.55 9.33 -3.34
CA LEU A 126 32.85 8.71 -3.08
C LEU A 126 33.88 9.01 -4.18
N ALA A 127 33.42 9.09 -5.44
CA ALA A 127 34.26 9.42 -6.59
C ALA A 127 34.78 10.87 -6.56
N GLU A 128 33.92 11.84 -6.25
CA GLU A 128 34.31 13.25 -6.13
C GLU A 128 35.27 13.48 -4.96
N TYR A 129 34.99 12.85 -3.82
CA TYR A 129 35.86 12.91 -2.66
C TYR A 129 37.24 12.28 -2.96
N GLY A 130 37.27 11.11 -3.59
CA GLY A 130 38.49 10.44 -4.01
C GLY A 130 39.32 11.28 -4.98
N ARG A 131 38.69 11.93 -5.97
CA ARG A 131 39.37 12.83 -6.90
C ARG A 131 40.00 14.02 -6.17
N ILE A 132 39.27 14.67 -5.28
CA ILE A 132 39.80 15.79 -4.50
C ILE A 132 41.03 15.35 -3.70
N LEU A 133 41.00 14.18 -3.06
CA LEU A 133 42.15 13.64 -2.32
C LEU A 133 43.39 13.41 -3.19
N LEU A 134 43.21 12.99 -4.44
CA LEU A 134 44.31 12.75 -5.38
C LEU A 134 44.96 14.03 -5.91
N ASP A 135 44.20 15.12 -5.98
CA ASP A 135 44.68 16.44 -6.47
C ASP A 135 45.36 17.28 -5.36
N VAL A 136 45.31 16.84 -4.09
CA VAL A 136 45.93 17.58 -2.97
C VAL A 136 47.46 17.46 -2.99
N ALA A 137 48.14 18.58 -2.70
CA ALA A 137 49.60 18.66 -2.56
C ALA A 137 50.17 17.68 -1.50
N GLU A 138 51.35 17.12 -1.79
CA GLU A 138 51.99 16.06 -1.00
C GLU A 138 52.16 16.35 0.51
N PRO A 139 52.51 17.58 0.99
CA PRO A 139 52.63 17.84 2.43
C PRO A 139 51.28 17.82 3.18
N VAL A 140 50.16 18.00 2.49
CA VAL A 140 48.82 17.89 3.08
C VAL A 140 48.33 16.45 3.01
N ARG A 141 48.71 15.72 1.94
CA ARG A 141 48.41 14.30 1.76
C ARG A 141 49.00 13.43 2.87
N SER A 142 50.23 13.71 3.31
CA SER A 142 50.85 12.98 4.44
C SER A 142 50.07 13.16 5.74
N LYS A 143 49.71 14.41 6.08
CA LYS A 143 48.89 14.73 7.26
C LYS A 143 47.50 14.08 7.20
N LEU A 144 46.87 14.07 6.03
CA LEU A 144 45.57 13.41 5.82
C LEU A 144 45.69 11.89 5.97
N ARG A 145 46.75 11.29 5.43
CA ARG A 145 47.01 9.84 5.53
C ARG A 145 47.15 9.41 6.99
N ASP A 146 47.89 10.16 7.80
CA ASP A 146 48.05 9.88 9.23
C ASP A 146 46.72 10.01 9.99
N ARG A 147 45.91 11.00 9.62
CA ARG A 147 44.59 11.21 10.24
C ARG A 147 43.58 10.14 9.84
N LEU A 148 43.57 9.71 8.58
CA LEU A 148 42.75 8.59 8.10
C LEU A 148 43.13 7.29 8.80
N ARG A 149 44.42 6.97 8.96
CA ARG A 149 44.88 5.80 9.72
C ARG A 149 44.45 5.84 11.18
N ARG A 150 44.40 7.01 11.79
CA ARG A 150 43.90 7.17 13.16
C ARG A 150 42.39 6.90 13.24
N ILE A 151 41.61 7.49 12.32
CA ILE A 151 40.15 7.28 12.26
C ILE A 151 39.82 5.81 11.98
N GLU A 152 40.56 5.16 11.08
CA GLU A 152 40.41 3.74 10.78
C GLU A 152 40.58 2.88 12.04
N ARG A 153 41.65 3.12 12.82
CA ARG A 153 41.86 2.44 14.12
C ARG A 153 40.73 2.70 15.11
N GLU A 154 40.26 3.94 15.21
CA GLU A 154 39.15 4.31 16.10
C GLU A 154 37.84 3.64 15.66
N GLN A 155 37.54 3.55 14.36
CA GLN A 155 36.37 2.84 13.82
C GLN A 155 36.44 1.34 14.10
N TYR A 156 37.58 0.69 13.88
CA TYR A 156 37.75 -0.73 14.20
C TYR A 156 37.54 -0.99 15.71
N SER A 157 38.04 -0.10 16.57
CA SER A 157 37.81 -0.22 18.02
C SER A 157 36.34 -0.02 18.43
N LEU A 158 35.57 0.79 17.69
CA LEU A 158 34.14 1.01 17.95
C LEU A 158 33.29 -0.17 17.47
N LEU A 159 33.71 -0.86 16.40
CA LEU A 159 33.07 -2.08 15.91
C LEU A 159 33.31 -3.28 16.85
N GLU A 160 34.51 -3.40 17.42
CA GLU A 160 34.81 -4.41 18.45
C GLU A 160 33.99 -4.21 19.74
N ASN A 161 33.63 -2.97 20.07
CA ASN A 161 32.84 -2.61 21.25
C ASN A 161 31.35 -2.38 20.95
N ALA A 162 30.88 -2.72 19.76
CA ALA A 162 29.48 -2.57 19.40
C ALA A 162 28.62 -3.52 20.24
N ARG A 163 27.83 -2.95 21.16
CA ARG A 163 26.87 -3.71 21.97
C ARG A 163 25.85 -4.37 21.02
N PRO A 164 25.54 -5.66 21.17
CA PRO A 164 24.55 -6.32 20.32
C PRO A 164 23.17 -5.64 20.45
N PRO A 165 22.34 -5.70 19.40
CA PRO A 165 21.01 -5.06 19.37
C PRO A 165 20.06 -5.61 20.43
#